data_AF-A0A975G9H2-F1
#
_entry.id   AF-A0A975G9H2-F1
#
_cell.length_a   1.000
_cell.length_b   1.000
_cell.length_c   1.000
_cell.angle_alpha   90.00
_cell.angle_beta   90.00
_cell.angle_gamma   90.00
#
_symmetry.space_group_name_H-M   'P 1'
#
loop_
_entity.id
_entity.type
_entity.pdbx_description
1 polymer ?
#
loop_
_entity_poly.entity_id
_entity_poly.type
_entity_poly.pdbx_seq_one_letter_code
_entity_poly.pdbx_strand_id
1 'polypeptide(L)'
;MFVIFFAIFATVMFRRKARQKGCDLKKPTFYPLIAALAMIAACFLILLVSNLVCELAHFSPKVQYVAGWVINIFCTAVYLTLVSRAWKSLSALPDRKA
;
A
#
# COMPACT_ATOMS: atom_id res chain seq x y z
N MET A 1 10.41 -3.48 -5.67
CA MET A 1 11.24 -3.01 -4.54
C MET A 1 10.71 -1.71 -3.92
N PHE A 2 10.41 -0.67 -4.72
CA PHE A 2 9.87 0.62 -4.24
C PHE A 2 8.60 0.51 -3.37
N VAL A 3 7.62 -0.31 -3.78
CA VAL A 3 6.36 -0.53 -3.04
C VAL A 3 6.59 -1.11 -1.63
N ILE A 4 7.58 -1.99 -1.50
CA ILE A 4 7.94 -2.62 -0.21
C ILE A 4 8.49 -1.56 0.76
N PHE A 5 9.35 -0.66 0.27
CA PHE A 5 9.89 0.44 1.08
C PHE A 5 8.77 1.36 1.62
N PHE A 6 7.81 1.73 0.77
CA PHE A 6 6.66 2.53 1.20
C PHE A 6 5.78 1.81 2.21
N ALA A 7 5.56 0.49 2.05
CA ALA A 7 4.82 -0.33 3.00
C ALA A 7 5.47 -0.38 4.40
N ILE A 8 6.79 -0.54 4.44
CA ILE A 8 7.57 -0.51 5.67
C ILE A 8 7.49 0.88 6.29
N PHE A 9 7.72 1.94 5.51
CA PHE A 9 7.71 3.32 6.00
C PHE A 9 6.35 3.71 6.60
N ALA A 10 5.25 3.38 5.91
CA ALA A 10 3.91 3.61 6.45
C ALA A 10 3.72 2.85 7.76
N THR A 11 4.06 1.56 7.80
CA THR A 11 3.97 0.74 9.02
C THR A 11 4.73 1.36 10.20
N VAL A 12 5.94 1.88 9.95
CA VAL A 12 6.74 2.59 10.95
C VAL A 12 6.06 3.88 11.40
N MET A 13 5.53 4.70 10.47
CA MET A 13 4.81 5.93 10.82
C MET A 13 3.53 5.66 11.63
N PHE A 14 2.73 4.66 11.24
CA PHE A 14 1.54 4.24 11.99
C PHE A 14 1.89 3.76 13.39
N ARG A 15 2.95 2.94 13.54
CA ARG A 15 3.44 2.50 14.85
C ARG A 15 3.88 3.66 15.74
N ARG A 16 4.65 4.60 15.19
CA ARG A 16 5.12 5.78 15.94
C ARG A 16 3.94 6.62 16.45
N LYS A 17 2.96 6.89 15.58
CA LYS A 17 1.79 7.70 15.97
C LYS A 17 0.84 6.96 16.91
N ALA A 18 0.65 5.66 16.75
CA ALA A 18 -0.15 4.85 17.68
C ALA A 18 0.46 4.84 19.09
N ARG A 19 1.79 4.71 19.20
CA ARG A 19 2.50 4.79 20.48
C ARG A 19 2.35 6.17 21.14
N GLN A 20 2.42 7.25 20.36
CA GLN A 20 2.22 8.62 20.87
C GLN A 20 0.83 8.84 21.48
N LYS A 21 -0.19 8.14 20.98
CA LYS A 21 -1.58 8.29 21.46
C LYS A 21 -1.96 7.36 22.62
N GLY A 22 -1.02 6.56 23.16
CA GLY A 22 -1.32 5.62 24.24
C GLY A 22 -2.36 4.55 23.89
N CYS A 23 -2.67 4.37 22.60
CA CYS A 23 -3.62 3.35 22.15
C CYS A 23 -2.95 1.97 22.22
N ASP A 24 -3.29 1.19 23.24
CA ASP A 24 -3.01 -0.26 23.26
C ASP A 24 -3.94 -0.93 22.23
N LEU A 25 -3.37 -1.25 21.08
CA LEU A 25 -4.08 -1.61 19.86
C LEU A 25 -4.61 -3.06 19.89
N LYS A 26 -5.57 -3.34 20.77
CA LYS A 26 -6.38 -4.57 20.69
C LYS A 26 -7.51 -4.38 19.66
N LYS A 27 -7.26 -4.79 18.41
CA LYS A 27 -8.22 -5.09 17.30
C LYS A 27 -8.42 -4.09 16.12
N PRO A 28 -8.60 -2.76 16.24
CA PRO A 28 -9.02 -1.95 15.08
C PRO A 28 -7.89 -1.50 14.12
N THR A 29 -6.62 -1.63 14.48
CA THR A 29 -5.48 -1.27 13.60
C THR A 29 -4.95 -2.40 12.73
N PHE A 30 -5.47 -3.63 12.87
CA PHE A 30 -5.18 -4.68 11.92
C PHE A 30 -5.80 -4.41 10.55
N TYR A 31 -6.95 -3.72 10.49
CA TYR A 31 -7.61 -3.41 9.23
C TYR A 31 -6.76 -2.61 8.22
N PRO A 32 -6.10 -1.49 8.59
CA PRO A 32 -5.23 -0.78 7.63
C PRO A 32 -3.97 -1.57 7.27
N LEU A 33 -3.44 -2.41 8.17
CA LEU A 33 -2.27 -3.25 7.88
C LEU A 33 -2.64 -4.39 6.92
N ILE A 34 -3.78 -5.04 7.14
CA ILE A 34 -4.36 -6.07 6.28
C ILE A 34 -4.76 -5.47 4.92
N ALA A 35 -5.35 -4.27 4.90
CA ALA A 35 -5.69 -3.57 3.66
C ALA A 35 -4.43 -3.22 2.85
N ALA A 36 -3.36 -2.78 3.51
CA ALA A 36 -2.07 -2.54 2.87
C ALA A 36 -1.48 -3.85 2.30
N LEU A 37 -1.52 -4.95 3.04
CA LEU A 37 -1.05 -6.27 2.59
C LEU A 37 -1.87 -6.80 1.41
N ALA A 38 -3.20 -6.69 1.47
CA ALA A 38 -4.11 -7.09 0.40
C ALA A 38 -3.86 -6.28 -0.88
N MET A 39 -3.60 -4.98 -0.76
CA MET A 39 -3.22 -4.12 -1.89
C MET A 39 -1.88 -4.52 -2.52
N ILE A 40 -0.87 -4.85 -1.71
CA ILE A 40 0.42 -5.33 -2.22
C ILE A 40 0.23 -6.64 -2.98
N ALA A 41 -0.54 -7.58 -2.44
CA ALA A 41 -0.86 -8.84 -3.11
C ALA A 41 -1.60 -8.62 -4.44
N ALA A 42 -2.62 -7.75 -4.45
CA ALA A 42 -3.36 -7.40 -5.66
C ALA A 42 -2.46 -6.77 -6.74
N CYS A 43 -1.58 -5.85 -6.36
CA CYS A 43 -0.61 -5.25 -7.28
C CYS A 43 0.37 -6.26 -7.86
N PHE A 44 0.80 -7.24 -7.05
CA PHE A 44 1.66 -8.33 -7.52
C PHE A 44 0.92 -9.24 -8.52
N LEU A 45 -0.34 -9.54 -8.24
CA LEU A 45 -1.21 -10.32 -9.13
C LEU A 45 -1.43 -9.61 -10.47
N ILE A 46 -1.68 -8.30 -10.47
CA ILE A 46 -1.82 -7.49 -11.68
C ILE A 46 -0.51 -7.52 -12.48
N LEU A 47 0.64 -7.29 -11.84
CA LEU A 47 1.94 -7.37 -12.51
C LEU A 47 2.21 -8.75 -13.12
N LEU A 48 1.88 -9.82 -12.40
CA LEU A 48 2.03 -11.19 -12.89
C LEU A 48 1.16 -11.44 -14.11
N VAL A 49 -0.13 -11.09 -14.03
CA VAL A 49 -1.07 -11.24 -15.15
C VAL A 49 -0.65 -10.39 -16.34
N SER A 50 -0.23 -9.15 -16.13
CA SER A 50 0.25 -8.29 -17.20
C SER A 50 1.50 -8.83 -17.88
N ASN A 51 2.44 -9.41 -17.14
CA ASN A 51 3.60 -10.09 -17.74
C ASN A 51 3.18 -11.34 -18.53
N LEU A 52 2.30 -12.17 -17.97
CA LEU A 52 1.81 -13.38 -18.64
C LEU A 52 1.08 -13.05 -19.95
N VAL A 53 0.21 -12.04 -19.93
CA VAL A 53 -0.49 -11.53 -21.11
C VAL A 53 0.51 -10.95 -22.12
N CYS A 54 1.54 -10.24 -21.65
CA CYS A 54 2.57 -9.71 -22.54
C CYS A 54 3.35 -10.79 -23.27
N GLU A 55 3.72 -11.87 -22.57
CA GLU A 55 4.39 -13.03 -23.17
C GLU A 55 3.48 -13.75 -24.18
N LEU A 56 2.22 -14.00 -23.81
CA LEU A 56 1.26 -14.69 -24.67
C LEU A 56 0.90 -13.89 -25.93
N ALA A 57 0.85 -12.57 -25.84
CA ALA A 57 0.48 -11.69 -26.96
C ALA A 57 1.68 -11.26 -27.83
N HIS A 58 2.89 -11.76 -27.54
CA HIS A 58 4.12 -11.37 -28.25
C HIS A 58 4.30 -9.84 -28.37
N PHE A 59 3.94 -9.09 -27.32
CA PHE A 59 4.08 -7.63 -27.35
C PHE A 59 5.56 -7.23 -27.39
N SER A 60 5.83 -6.09 -28.04
CA SER A 60 7.18 -5.51 -28.05
C SER A 60 7.65 -5.20 -26.62
N PRO A 61 8.92 -5.44 -26.27
CA PRO A 61 9.46 -5.18 -24.92
C PRO A 61 9.30 -3.72 -24.47
N LYS A 62 9.18 -2.77 -25.40
CA LYS A 62 8.87 -1.36 -25.09
C LYS A 62 7.47 -1.20 -24.48
N VAL A 63 6.48 -1.93 -25.00
CA VAL A 63 5.10 -1.91 -24.51
C VAL A 63 5.04 -2.54 -23.12
N GLN A 64 5.73 -3.66 -22.91
CA GLN A 64 5.84 -4.32 -21.61
C GLN A 64 6.47 -3.40 -20.55
N TYR A 65 7.54 -2.68 -20.92
CA TYR A 65 8.17 -1.71 -20.03
C TYR A 65 7.19 -0.60 -19.62
N VAL A 66 6.51 0.03 -20.58
CA VAL A 66 5.53 1.09 -20.31
C VAL A 66 4.37 0.57 -19.46
N ALA A 67 3.83 -0.60 -19.77
CA ALA A 67 2.75 -1.22 -19.00
C ALA A 67 3.17 -1.47 -17.54
N GLY A 68 4.38 -2.00 -17.32
CA GLY A 68 4.94 -2.20 -15.99
C GLY A 68 5.05 -0.90 -15.18
N TRP A 69 5.47 0.20 -15.82
CA TRP A 69 5.52 1.52 -15.17
C TRP A 69 4.14 2.05 -14.82
N VAL A 70 3.17 1.97 -15.75
CA VAL A 70 1.80 2.44 -15.53
C VAL A 70 1.16 1.70 -14.35
N ILE A 71 1.31 0.38 -14.28
CA ILE A 71 0.80 -0.43 -13.17
C ILE A 71 1.46 -0.03 -11.84
N ASN A 72 2.78 0.18 -11.83
CA ASN A 72 3.49 0.61 -10.62
C ASN A 72 3.02 1.99 -10.13
N ILE A 73 2.87 2.96 -11.04
CA ILE A 73 2.39 4.31 -10.70
C ILE A 73 0.97 4.24 -10.15
N PHE A 74 0.08 3.49 -10.82
CA PHE A 74 -1.29 3.31 -10.39
C PHE A 74 -1.37 2.68 -9.00
N CYS A 75 -0.66 1.57 -8.78
CA CYS A 75 -0.58 0.90 -7.48
C CYS A 75 -0.06 1.83 -6.38
N THR A 76 0.95 2.63 -6.68
CA THR A 76 1.51 3.61 -5.74
C THR A 76 0.49 4.69 -5.38
N ALA A 77 -0.23 5.23 -6.37
CA ALA A 77 -1.25 6.26 -6.15
C ALA A 77 -2.42 5.76 -5.30
N VAL A 78 -2.91 4.55 -5.58
CA VAL A 78 -3.98 3.92 -4.78
C VAL A 78 -3.48 3.67 -3.36
N TYR A 79 -2.26 3.15 -3.20
CA TYR A 79 -1.64 2.92 -1.89
C TYR A 79 -1.55 4.21 -1.06
N LEU A 80 -1.01 5.29 -1.65
CA LEU A 80 -0.89 6.60 -1.00
C LEU A 80 -2.26 7.14 -0.58
N THR A 81 -3.28 6.96 -1.43
CA THR A 81 -4.64 7.40 -1.13
C THR A 81 -5.22 6.66 0.07
N LEU A 82 -5.06 5.34 0.14
CA LEU A 82 -5.52 4.52 1.26
C LEU A 82 -4.78 4.84 2.56
N VAL A 83 -3.45 4.99 2.48
CA VAL A 83 -2.63 5.39 3.63
C VAL A 83 -3.04 6.78 4.14
N SER A 84 -3.25 7.74 3.24
CA SER A 84 -3.69 9.10 3.61
C SER A 84 -5.07 9.07 4.29
N ARG A 85 -6.01 8.26 3.78
CA ARG A 85 -7.32 8.07 4.42
C ARG A 85 -7.21 7.43 5.80
N ALA A 86 -6.44 6.35 5.93
CA ALA A 86 -6.20 5.71 7.21
C ALA A 86 -5.52 6.66 8.21
N TRP A 87 -4.57 7.47 7.73
CA TRP A 87 -3.89 8.49 8.54
C TRP A 87 -4.84 9.60 9.02
N LYS A 88 -5.74 10.08 8.16
CA LYS A 88 -6.79 11.05 8.53
C LYS A 88 -7.71 10.47 9.61
N SER A 89 -8.17 9.23 9.42
CA SER A 89 -8.98 8.51 10.42
C SER A 89 -8.28 8.42 11.77
N LEU A 90 -6.98 8.09 11.79
CA LEU A 90 -6.18 8.07 13.03
C LEU A 90 -5.93 9.44 13.65
N SER A 91 -5.84 10.49 12.83
CA SER A 91 -5.66 11.86 13.33
C SER A 91 -6.94 12.40 13.95
N ALA A 92 -8.12 11.93 13.50
CA ALA A 92 -9.41 12.26 14.08
C ALA A 92 -9.66 11.61 15.45
N LEU A 93 -8.90 10.59 15.85
CA LEU A 93 -8.98 10.04 17.20
C LEU A 93 -8.50 11.11 18.21
N PRO A 94 -9.32 11.51 19.19
CA PRO A 94 -8.92 12.50 20.19
C PRO A 94 -7.70 11.98 20.96
N ASP A 95 -6.71 12.86 21.18
CA ASP A 95 -5.57 12.56 22.04
C ASP A 95 -6.08 12.34 23.46
N ARG A 96 -6.29 11.08 23.84
CA ARG A 96 -6.32 10.70 25.25
C ARG A 96 -4.89 10.79 25.77
N LYS A 97 -4.44 12.01 26.06
CA LYS A 97 -3.33 12.21 27.00
C LYS A 97 -3.84 11.74 28.37
N ALA A 98 -3.46 10.53 28.73
CA ALA A 98 -3.33 10.11 30.12
C ALA A 98 -1.85 10.30 30.51
#